data_AF-A0A931RT02-F1
#
_entry.id   AF-A0A931RT02-F1
#
_cell.length_a   1.000
_cell.length_b   1.000
_cell.length_c   1.000
_cell.angle_alpha   90.00
_cell.angle_beta   90.00
_cell.angle_gamma   90.00
#
_symmetry.space_group_name_H-M   'P 1'
#
loop_
_entity.id
_entity.type
_entity.pdbx_description
1 polymer ?
#
loop_
_entity_poly.entity_id
_entity_poly.type
_entity_poly.pdbx_seq_one_letter_code
_entity_poly.pdbx_strand_id
1 'polypeptide(L)'
;MIFINKNQVDGGHLHAWCLYETVSWKHFAYLFWSILACRLFCYKSLTTHLPLELQHNIYAENMKTGTKLINFGQITAAFFRVKLYWENAPLLNYGPFNLKHGQIDWRLVPQNIPLCFDVGHEMLGARSIEEAQKRIIAIFNERSSQIKHLHIHENDLIHDLHSRPDTVITKEMIRYLTQNRTYIFEK
;
A
#
# COMPACT_ATOMS: atom_id res chain seq x y z
N MET A 1 14.13 4.65 -21.42
CA MET A 1 12.70 4.67 -21.79
C MET A 1 11.91 4.23 -20.58
N ILE A 2 11.07 5.10 -19.99
CA ILE A 2 10.26 4.74 -18.82
C ILE A 2 9.03 4.00 -19.34
N PHE A 3 8.97 2.69 -19.13
CA PHE A 3 7.79 1.90 -19.47
C PHE A 3 6.78 2.02 -18.33
N ILE A 4 5.76 2.86 -18.50
CA ILE A 4 4.59 2.87 -17.61
C ILE A 4 3.59 1.90 -18.21
N ASN A 5 3.31 0.81 -17.51
CA ASN A 5 2.26 -0.10 -17.92
C ASN A 5 0.91 0.61 -17.70
N LYS A 6 -0.03 0.55 -18.66
CA LYS A 6 -1.37 1.14 -18.50
C LYS A 6 -2.10 0.57 -17.28
N ASN A 7 -1.77 -0.65 -16.86
CA ASN A 7 -2.32 -1.29 -15.67
C ASN A 7 -1.80 -0.70 -14.35
N GLN A 8 -0.87 0.26 -14.41
CA GLN A 8 -0.36 0.96 -13.22
C GLN A 8 -1.11 2.28 -12.97
N VAL A 9 -2.16 2.59 -13.72
CA VAL A 9 -2.85 3.89 -13.60
C VAL A 9 -4.36 3.69 -13.47
N ASP A 10 -4.88 3.93 -12.27
CA ASP A 10 -6.31 3.84 -11.97
C ASP A 10 -6.86 5.19 -11.52
N GLY A 11 -7.89 5.69 -12.23
CA GLY A 11 -8.52 6.98 -11.91
C GLY A 11 -7.58 8.21 -12.00
N GLY A 12 -6.40 8.04 -12.62
CA GLY A 12 -5.33 9.04 -12.66
C GLY A 12 -4.35 8.97 -11.48
N HIS A 13 -4.39 7.90 -10.68
CA HIS A 13 -3.45 7.59 -9.61
C HIS A 13 -2.46 6.55 -10.15
N LEU A 14 -1.17 6.88 -10.14
CA LEU A 14 -0.11 5.99 -10.61
C LEU A 14 0.31 5.05 -9.46
N HIS A 15 0.49 3.78 -9.76
CA HIS A 15 1.12 2.81 -8.88
C HIS A 15 2.56 2.57 -9.34
N ALA A 16 3.51 2.74 -8.42
CA ALA A 16 4.93 2.57 -8.71
C ALA A 16 5.23 1.10 -9.04
N TRP A 17 6.28 0.89 -9.82
CA TRP A 17 6.84 -0.46 -9.91
C TRP A 17 7.40 -0.87 -8.55
N CYS A 18 6.83 -1.91 -7.95
CA CYS A 18 7.36 -2.50 -6.73
C CYS A 18 8.16 -3.76 -7.01
N LEU A 19 9.29 -3.93 -6.33
CA LEU A 19 9.96 -5.21 -6.23
C LEU A 19 9.52 -5.83 -4.90
N TYR A 20 9.02 -7.06 -4.92
CA TYR A 20 8.63 -7.79 -3.71
C TYR A 20 9.86 -8.44 -3.07
N GLU A 21 10.86 -7.62 -2.75
CA GLU A 21 12.13 -8.03 -2.13
C GLU A 21 12.57 -6.95 -1.12
N THR A 22 13.64 -7.23 -0.37
CA THR A 22 14.23 -6.24 0.54
C THR A 22 14.86 -5.08 -0.23
N VAL A 23 14.86 -3.89 0.38
CA VAL A 23 15.28 -2.65 -0.25
C VAL A 23 16.73 -2.73 -0.73
N SER A 24 16.87 -2.48 -2.03
CA SER A 24 18.12 -2.37 -2.77
C SER A 24 18.19 -1.04 -3.51
N TRP A 25 19.35 -0.71 -4.09
CA TRP A 25 19.52 0.51 -4.89
C TRP A 25 18.51 0.65 -6.05
N LYS A 26 18.01 -0.48 -6.58
CA LYS A 26 17.00 -0.51 -7.65
C LYS A 26 15.70 0.16 -7.22
N HIS A 27 15.32 0.01 -5.94
CA HIS A 27 14.10 0.60 -5.40
C HIS A 27 14.16 2.13 -5.41
N PHE A 28 15.32 2.70 -5.05
CA PHE A 28 15.53 4.14 -5.12
C PHE A 28 15.41 4.65 -6.56
N ALA A 29 16.03 3.94 -7.52
CA ALA A 29 15.95 4.29 -8.93
C ALA A 29 14.51 4.22 -9.46
N TYR A 30 13.79 3.13 -9.18
CA TYR A 30 12.39 2.97 -9.63
C TYR A 30 11.45 3.99 -9.00
N LEU A 31 11.62 4.29 -7.71
CA LEU A 31 10.82 5.31 -7.04
C LEU A 31 11.08 6.70 -7.65
N PHE A 32 12.34 7.05 -7.90
CA PHE A 32 12.68 8.32 -8.56
C PHE A 32 12.03 8.44 -9.94
N TRP A 33 12.15 7.41 -10.79
CA TRP A 33 11.56 7.42 -12.12
C TRP A 33 10.04 7.45 -12.08
N SER A 34 9.41 6.78 -11.11
CA SER A 34 7.96 6.80 -10.91
C SER A 34 7.47 8.18 -10.45
N ILE A 35 8.21 8.86 -9.58
CA ILE A 35 7.90 10.25 -9.16
C ILE A 35 8.02 11.19 -10.36
N LEU A 36 9.09 11.07 -11.15
CA LEU A 36 9.28 11.90 -12.34
C LEU A 36 8.18 11.66 -13.36
N ALA A 37 7.84 10.40 -13.63
CA ALA A 37 6.71 10.01 -14.47
C ALA A 37 5.40 10.63 -13.97
N CYS A 38 5.07 10.49 -12.68
CA CYS A 38 3.89 11.09 -12.07
C CYS A 38 3.79 12.58 -12.37
N ARG A 39 4.93 13.29 -12.29
CA ARG A 39 4.98 14.72 -12.57
C ARG A 39 4.84 15.05 -14.05
N LEU A 40 5.57 14.36 -14.92
CA LEU A 40 5.60 14.62 -16.37
C LEU A 40 4.26 14.32 -17.04
N PHE A 41 3.57 13.27 -16.60
CA PHE A 41 2.27 12.86 -17.12
C PHE A 41 1.09 13.44 -16.33
N CYS A 42 1.35 14.33 -15.37
CA CYS A 42 0.34 15.03 -14.58
C CYS A 42 -0.65 14.09 -13.87
N TYR A 43 -0.18 12.94 -13.38
CA TYR A 43 -1.01 12.06 -12.53
C TYR A 43 -1.31 12.74 -11.19
N LYS A 44 -2.46 12.39 -10.60
CA LYS A 44 -2.99 13.00 -9.37
C LYS A 44 -2.16 12.65 -8.13
N SER A 45 -1.63 11.43 -8.09
CA SER A 45 -0.74 10.93 -7.04
C SER A 45 0.06 9.73 -7.53
N LEU A 46 1.03 9.35 -6.71
CA LEU A 46 1.81 8.14 -6.80
C LEU A 46 1.58 7.30 -5.55
N THR A 47 1.25 6.03 -5.71
CA THR A 47 1.22 5.04 -4.63
C THR A 47 2.39 4.06 -4.82
N THR A 48 3.01 3.59 -3.74
CA THR A 48 4.05 2.55 -3.77
C THR A 48 3.93 1.71 -2.49
N HIS A 49 4.26 0.42 -2.55
CA HIS A 49 4.27 -0.39 -1.33
C HIS A 49 5.32 0.10 -0.33
N LEU A 50 5.00 -0.10 0.94
CA LEU A 50 5.95 0.03 2.04
C LEU A 50 7.13 -0.94 1.84
N PRO A 51 8.36 -0.53 2.24
CA PRO A 51 9.49 -1.44 2.31
C PRO A 51 9.15 -2.67 3.16
N LEU A 52 9.48 -3.88 2.71
CA LEU A 52 9.14 -5.12 3.45
C LEU A 52 9.67 -5.08 4.89
N GLU A 53 10.83 -4.46 5.12
CA GLU A 53 11.46 -4.27 6.42
C GLU A 53 10.67 -3.43 7.41
N LEU A 54 9.77 -2.58 6.90
CA LEU A 54 8.95 -1.68 7.72
C LEU A 54 7.52 -2.17 7.92
N GLN A 55 7.21 -3.37 7.44
CA GLN A 55 5.92 -4.01 7.64
C GLN A 55 6.03 -5.47 8.08
N HIS A 56 7.19 -6.12 7.94
CA HIS A 56 7.36 -7.52 8.32
C HIS A 56 8.57 -7.71 9.24
N ASN A 57 8.33 -8.17 10.48
CA ASN A 57 9.37 -8.36 11.52
C ASN A 57 10.53 -9.27 11.10
N ILE A 58 10.30 -10.17 10.14
CA ILE A 58 11.32 -11.11 9.65
C ILE A 58 12.50 -10.42 8.94
N TYR A 59 12.36 -9.13 8.61
CA TYR A 59 13.41 -8.32 7.97
C TYR A 59 13.86 -7.15 8.88
N ALA A 60 13.63 -7.24 10.19
CA ALA A 60 13.87 -6.14 11.13
C ALA A 60 15.32 -5.63 11.14
N GLU A 61 16.30 -6.48 10.78
CA GLU A 61 17.71 -6.11 10.66
C GLU A 61 17.97 -5.03 9.60
N ASN A 62 17.07 -4.88 8.63
CA ASN A 62 17.20 -3.96 7.50
C ASN A 62 16.28 -2.72 7.61
N MET A 63 15.59 -2.50 8.74
CA MET A 63 14.67 -1.35 8.93
C MET A 63 15.29 0.00 8.58
N LYS A 64 16.57 0.21 8.90
CA LYS A 64 17.28 1.46 8.56
C LYS A 64 17.28 1.74 7.06
N THR A 65 17.38 0.71 6.23
CA THR A 65 17.38 0.83 4.76
C THR A 65 15.98 1.17 4.25
N GLY A 66 14.94 0.53 4.79
CA GLY A 66 13.54 0.90 4.53
C GLY A 66 13.25 2.36 4.87
N THR A 67 13.69 2.82 6.04
CA THR A 67 13.50 4.23 6.47
C THR A 67 14.22 5.21 5.54
N LYS A 68 15.43 4.86 5.06
CA LYS A 68 16.14 5.68 4.05
C LYS A 68 15.35 5.79 2.75
N LEU A 69 14.75 4.71 2.26
CA LEU A 69 13.92 4.73 1.05
C LEU A 69 12.69 5.61 1.24
N ILE A 70 12.01 5.51 2.39
CA ILE A 70 10.87 6.37 2.72
C ILE A 70 11.28 7.85 2.69
N ASN A 71 12.35 8.20 3.40
CA ASN A 71 12.82 9.58 3.46
C ASN A 71 13.20 10.12 2.07
N PHE A 72 13.91 9.31 1.29
CA PHE A 72 14.24 9.64 -0.09
C PHE A 72 12.99 9.91 -0.93
N GLY A 73 12.00 9.02 -0.86
CA GLY A 73 10.72 9.17 -1.56
C GLY A 73 9.97 10.43 -1.17
N GLN A 74 9.83 10.70 0.13
CA GLN A 74 9.13 11.88 0.65
C GLN A 74 9.81 13.20 0.20
N ILE A 75 11.14 13.28 0.33
CA ILE A 75 11.90 14.48 -0.09
C ILE A 75 11.78 14.68 -1.60
N THR A 76 11.95 13.62 -2.38
CA THR A 76 11.91 13.68 -3.84
C THR A 76 10.50 14.04 -4.33
N ALA A 77 9.47 13.40 -3.79
CA ALA A 77 8.08 13.69 -4.14
C ALA A 77 7.70 15.14 -3.79
N ALA A 78 8.12 15.65 -2.63
CA ALA A 78 7.92 17.04 -2.25
C ALA A 78 8.61 18.01 -3.24
N PHE A 79 9.86 17.73 -3.63
CA PHE A 79 10.58 18.54 -4.62
C PHE A 79 9.85 18.60 -5.98
N PHE A 80 9.32 17.47 -6.45
CA PHE A 80 8.54 17.41 -7.69
C PHE A 80 7.06 17.77 -7.53
N ARG A 81 6.60 18.13 -6.33
CA ARG A 81 5.20 18.42 -5.98
C ARG A 81 4.24 17.27 -6.31
N VAL A 82 4.69 16.03 -6.11
CA VAL A 82 3.91 14.81 -6.27
C VAL A 82 3.33 14.39 -4.92
N LYS A 83 2.04 14.03 -4.90
CA LYS A 83 1.41 13.39 -3.73
C LYS A 83 1.83 11.93 -3.72
N LEU A 84 2.68 11.54 -2.76
CA LEU A 84 3.16 10.16 -2.59
C LEU A 84 2.44 9.50 -1.41
N TYR A 85 1.91 8.29 -1.62
CA TYR A 85 1.25 7.48 -0.60
C TYR A 85 1.96 6.12 -0.47
N TRP A 86 2.23 5.71 0.77
CA TRP A 86 2.84 4.41 1.07
C TRP A 86 1.77 3.39 1.40
N GLU A 87 1.77 2.29 0.68
CA GLU A 87 0.72 1.28 0.73
C GLU A 87 1.14 0.07 1.56
N ASN A 88 0.23 -0.43 2.40
CA ASN A 88 0.41 -1.69 3.11
C ASN A 88 0.38 -2.85 2.11
N ALA A 89 1.34 -3.77 2.18
CA ALA A 89 1.42 -4.90 1.27
C ALA A 89 1.68 -6.22 2.02
N PRO A 90 0.84 -7.25 1.80
CA PRO A 90 0.98 -8.55 2.46
C PRO A 90 2.19 -9.28 1.90
N LEU A 91 2.77 -10.17 2.70
CA LEU A 91 3.81 -11.08 2.21
C LEU A 91 3.13 -12.29 1.53
N LEU A 92 2.96 -12.23 0.21
CA LEU A 92 2.25 -13.28 -0.54
C LEU A 92 3.07 -14.56 -0.77
N ASN A 93 4.41 -14.48 -0.80
CA ASN A 93 5.30 -15.61 -1.07
C ASN A 93 6.44 -15.68 -0.04
N TYR A 94 6.31 -16.55 0.98
CA TYR A 94 7.39 -16.84 1.94
C TYR A 94 7.53 -18.33 2.24
N GLY A 95 8.66 -18.91 1.84
CA GLY A 95 9.05 -20.30 2.12
C GLY A 95 8.18 -21.38 1.45
N PRO A 96 8.50 -22.67 1.66
CA PRO A 96 7.79 -23.81 1.04
C PRO A 96 6.37 -24.02 1.57
N PHE A 97 5.94 -23.27 2.59
CA PHE A 97 4.67 -23.47 3.27
C PHE A 97 3.59 -22.44 2.92
N ASN A 98 3.85 -21.48 2.01
CA ASN A 98 2.85 -20.48 1.59
C ASN A 98 2.02 -19.96 2.78
N LEU A 99 2.69 -19.56 3.87
CA LEU A 99 1.99 -19.02 5.02
C LEU A 99 1.51 -17.61 4.63
N LYS A 100 0.27 -17.55 4.14
CA LYS A 100 -0.54 -16.36 3.79
C LYS A 100 -0.88 -15.51 5.01
N HIS A 101 0.13 -15.27 5.85
CA HIS A 101 0.02 -14.73 7.21
C HIS A 101 1.11 -13.70 7.54
N GLY A 102 1.93 -13.29 6.56
CA GLY A 102 2.77 -12.10 6.70
C GLY A 102 1.91 -10.85 6.68
N GLN A 103 1.16 -10.65 7.76
CA GLN A 103 0.37 -9.46 8.01
C GLN A 103 1.31 -8.31 8.35
N ILE A 104 0.93 -7.11 7.92
CA ILE A 104 1.68 -5.90 8.27
C ILE A 104 1.73 -5.76 9.79
N ASP A 105 2.94 -5.75 10.34
CA ASP A 105 3.16 -5.25 11.69
C ASP A 105 3.16 -3.72 11.65
N TRP A 106 1.96 -3.16 11.87
CA TRP A 106 1.74 -1.73 11.90
C TRP A 106 2.63 -0.99 12.91
N ARG A 107 3.16 -1.66 13.94
CA ARG A 107 4.09 -1.04 14.91
C ARG A 107 5.43 -0.65 14.28
N LEU A 108 5.81 -1.30 13.19
CA LEU A 108 7.04 -0.99 12.44
C LEU A 108 6.84 0.19 11.48
N VAL A 109 5.60 0.45 11.06
CA VAL A 109 5.28 1.48 10.08
C VAL A 109 5.40 2.88 10.72
N PRO A 110 6.23 3.78 10.18
CA PRO A 110 6.39 5.14 10.70
C PRO A 110 5.06 5.90 10.78
N GLN A 111 4.87 6.69 11.84
CA GLN A 111 3.62 7.42 12.08
C GLN A 111 3.52 8.79 11.36
N ASN A 112 4.60 9.24 10.73
CA ASN A 112 4.72 10.58 10.16
C ASN A 112 4.71 10.58 8.62
N ILE A 113 4.24 9.50 7.99
CA ILE A 113 4.14 9.38 6.54
C ILE A 113 2.68 9.29 6.09
N PRO A 114 2.34 9.84 4.91
CA PRO A 114 1.03 9.65 4.29
C PRO A 114 0.89 8.22 3.74
N LEU A 115 -0.23 7.59 4.04
CA LEU A 115 -0.51 6.20 3.67
C LEU A 115 -1.59 6.10 2.59
N CYS A 116 -1.41 5.12 1.71
CA CYS A 116 -2.50 4.45 1.02
C CYS A 116 -2.89 3.25 1.88
N PHE A 117 -4.17 3.12 2.22
CA PHE A 117 -4.66 1.93 2.91
C PHE A 117 -5.37 1.04 1.91
N ASP A 118 -4.71 -0.06 1.55
CA ASP A 118 -5.33 -1.14 0.80
C ASP A 118 -6.13 -2.02 1.75
N VAL A 119 -7.45 -1.99 1.55
CA VAL A 119 -8.41 -2.71 2.39
C VAL A 119 -8.37 -4.21 2.11
N GLY A 120 -8.14 -4.61 0.86
CA GLY A 120 -8.04 -6.02 0.47
C GLY A 120 -6.81 -6.68 1.09
N HIS A 121 -5.68 -5.97 1.12
CA HIS A 121 -4.47 -6.44 1.77
C HIS A 121 -4.66 -6.69 3.28
N GLU A 122 -5.36 -5.81 4.00
CA GLU A 122 -5.55 -5.96 5.45
C GLU A 122 -6.49 -7.13 5.84
N MET A 123 -7.46 -7.47 4.99
CA MET A 123 -8.39 -8.57 5.27
C MET A 123 -7.80 -9.96 5.07
N LEU A 124 -6.69 -10.08 4.33
CA LEU A 124 -6.05 -11.37 4.11
C LEU A 124 -5.68 -12.04 5.44
N GLY A 125 -5.78 -13.37 5.46
CA GLY A 125 -5.44 -14.20 6.62
C GLY A 125 -6.41 -14.10 7.79
N ALA A 126 -7.50 -13.32 7.70
CA ALA A 126 -8.57 -13.34 8.69
C ALA A 126 -9.32 -14.68 8.66
N ARG A 127 -9.78 -15.15 9.83
CA ARG A 127 -10.48 -16.44 9.97
C ARG A 127 -11.97 -16.35 9.67
N SER A 128 -12.52 -15.14 9.67
CA SER A 128 -13.92 -14.87 9.32
C SER A 128 -14.10 -13.46 8.77
N ILE A 129 -15.27 -13.21 8.18
CA ILE A 129 -15.70 -11.89 7.68
C ILE A 129 -15.67 -10.87 8.83
N GLU A 130 -16.18 -11.24 10.00
CA GLU A 130 -16.25 -10.34 11.16
C GLU A 130 -14.86 -9.99 11.70
N GLU A 131 -13.92 -10.94 11.65
CA GLU A 131 -12.53 -10.67 12.01
C GLU A 131 -11.92 -9.67 11.03
N ALA A 132 -12.06 -9.90 9.72
CA ALA A 132 -11.55 -9.00 8.69
C ALA A 132 -12.08 -7.57 8.85
N GLN A 133 -13.39 -7.42 9.04
CA GLN A 133 -14.02 -6.12 9.27
C GLN A 133 -13.48 -5.42 10.51
N LYS A 134 -13.36 -6.15 11.63
CA LYS A 134 -12.80 -5.59 12.87
C LYS A 134 -11.35 -5.12 12.70
N ARG A 135 -10.53 -5.90 12.01
CA ARG A 135 -9.12 -5.55 11.72
C ARG A 135 -9.03 -4.29 10.86
N ILE A 136 -9.77 -4.24 9.75
CA ILE A 136 -9.85 -3.07 8.87
C ILE A 136 -10.20 -1.81 9.67
N ILE A 137 -11.29 -1.86 10.46
CA ILE A 137 -11.75 -0.69 11.20
C ILE A 137 -10.78 -0.29 12.31
N ALA A 138 -10.17 -1.25 13.01
CA ALA A 138 -9.20 -0.98 14.05
C ALA A 138 -7.98 -0.22 13.51
N ILE A 139 -7.36 -0.74 12.46
CA ILE A 139 -6.19 -0.12 11.82
C ILE A 139 -6.54 1.22 11.20
N PHE A 140 -7.67 1.30 10.50
CA PHE A 140 -8.12 2.55 9.90
C PHE A 140 -8.28 3.67 10.94
N ASN A 141 -8.84 3.34 12.11
CA ASN A 141 -9.02 4.30 13.20
C ASN A 141 -7.68 4.72 13.81
N GLU A 142 -6.82 3.75 14.13
CA GLU A 142 -5.47 3.99 14.67
C GLU A 142 -4.67 4.93 13.75
N ARG A 143 -4.75 4.69 12.44
CA ARG A 143 -3.93 5.37 11.41
C ARG A 143 -4.69 6.45 10.64
N SER A 144 -5.87 6.84 11.11
CA SER A 144 -6.82 7.70 10.39
C SER A 144 -6.22 9.04 9.93
N SER A 145 -5.27 9.59 10.69
CA SER A 145 -4.56 10.83 10.38
C SER A 145 -3.49 10.67 9.30
N GLN A 146 -2.94 9.47 9.12
CA GLN A 146 -1.95 9.13 8.09
C GLN A 146 -2.61 8.72 6.78
N ILE A 147 -3.75 8.02 6.84
CA ILE A 147 -4.45 7.48 5.66
C ILE A 147 -5.07 8.62 4.84
N LYS A 148 -4.54 8.85 3.64
CA LYS A 148 -4.99 9.91 2.70
C LYS A 148 -5.59 9.34 1.41
N HIS A 149 -5.21 8.12 1.06
CA HIS A 149 -5.67 7.39 -0.09
C HIS A 149 -6.15 5.98 0.31
N LEU A 150 -7.09 5.40 -0.44
CA LEU A 150 -7.52 4.02 -0.24
C LEU A 150 -7.54 3.27 -1.55
N HIS A 151 -7.11 2.01 -1.50
CA HIS A 151 -7.42 1.02 -2.52
C HIS A 151 -8.52 0.12 -1.97
N ILE A 152 -9.60 -0.04 -2.76
CA ILE A 152 -10.79 -0.76 -2.33
C ILE A 152 -11.04 -1.91 -3.28
N HIS A 153 -10.77 -3.11 -2.79
CA HIS A 153 -11.13 -4.37 -3.41
C HIS A 153 -11.29 -5.43 -2.33
N GLU A 154 -11.97 -6.51 -2.69
CA GLU A 154 -12.24 -7.63 -1.79
C GLU A 154 -11.49 -8.88 -2.25
N ASN A 155 -11.34 -9.83 -1.34
CA ASN A 155 -10.81 -11.15 -1.62
C ASN A 155 -11.51 -12.25 -0.83
N ASP A 156 -11.13 -13.50 -1.11
CA ASP A 156 -11.57 -14.70 -0.40
C ASP A 156 -10.85 -14.92 0.95
N LEU A 157 -10.23 -13.87 1.51
CA LEU A 157 -9.38 -13.88 2.72
C LEU A 157 -8.07 -14.66 2.55
N ILE A 158 -7.81 -15.25 1.38
CA ILE A 158 -6.74 -16.21 1.16
C ILE A 158 -5.86 -15.80 -0.04
N HIS A 159 -6.43 -15.20 -1.07
CA HIS A 159 -5.79 -14.82 -2.32
C HIS A 159 -6.11 -13.38 -2.62
N ASP A 160 -5.15 -12.64 -3.15
CA ASP A 160 -5.33 -11.24 -3.46
C ASP A 160 -6.06 -11.06 -4.83
N LEU A 161 -7.35 -11.39 -4.85
CA LEU A 161 -8.14 -11.55 -6.09
C LEU A 161 -8.63 -10.22 -6.69
N HIS A 162 -8.43 -9.08 -6.02
CA HIS A 162 -8.92 -7.77 -6.46
C HIS A 162 -10.39 -7.78 -6.89
N SER A 163 -11.22 -8.53 -6.17
CA SER A 163 -12.63 -8.69 -6.49
C SER A 163 -13.44 -7.46 -6.09
N ARG A 164 -14.64 -7.33 -6.66
CA ARG A 164 -15.54 -6.23 -6.28
C ARG A 164 -16.00 -6.39 -4.82
N PRO A 165 -16.09 -5.28 -4.06
CA PRO A 165 -16.70 -5.29 -2.72
C PRO A 165 -18.12 -5.83 -2.72
N ASP A 166 -18.40 -6.79 -1.84
CA ASP A 166 -19.72 -7.41 -1.68
C ASP A 166 -19.97 -7.91 -0.25
N THR A 167 -19.11 -8.80 0.26
CA THR A 167 -19.39 -9.56 1.49
C THR A 167 -18.68 -8.95 2.71
N VAL A 168 -17.36 -8.80 2.64
CA VAL A 168 -16.55 -8.26 3.72
C VAL A 168 -16.62 -6.74 3.73
N ILE A 169 -16.48 -6.11 2.56
CA ILE A 169 -16.42 -4.66 2.45
C ILE A 169 -17.81 -4.14 2.08
N THR A 170 -18.59 -3.78 3.10
CA THR A 170 -19.96 -3.30 2.91
C THR A 170 -20.02 -1.87 2.38
N LYS A 171 -21.18 -1.46 1.86
CA LYS A 171 -21.41 -0.07 1.42
C LYS A 171 -21.24 0.94 2.54
N GLU A 172 -21.66 0.58 3.75
CA GLU A 172 -21.49 1.39 4.96
C GLU A 172 -20.01 1.58 5.28
N MET A 173 -19.22 0.51 5.21
CA MET A 173 -17.77 0.59 5.38
C MET A 173 -17.13 1.48 4.32
N ILE A 174 -17.47 1.32 3.04
CA ILE A 174 -16.94 2.17 1.96
C ILE A 174 -17.23 3.64 2.25
N ARG A 175 -18.47 3.99 2.60
CA ARG A 175 -18.85 5.38 2.93
C ARG A 175 -18.03 5.93 4.09
N TYR A 176 -17.84 5.13 5.14
CA TYR A 176 -17.06 5.51 6.31
C TYR A 176 -15.57 5.72 5.98
N LEU A 177 -14.97 4.73 5.32
CA LEU A 177 -13.53 4.71 5.01
C LEU A 177 -13.14 5.81 4.02
N THR A 178 -14.00 6.10 3.03
CA THR A 178 -13.72 7.07 1.96
C THR A 178 -13.99 8.52 2.33
N GLN A 179 -14.63 8.78 3.47
CA GLN A 179 -15.01 10.13 3.86
C GLN A 179 -13.79 11.07 3.91
N ASN A 180 -13.85 12.16 3.14
CA ASN A 180 -12.79 13.18 3.01
C ASN A 180 -11.42 12.66 2.54
N ARG A 181 -11.41 11.52 1.84
CA ARG A 181 -10.19 10.88 1.32
C ARG A 181 -10.31 10.62 -0.17
N THR A 182 -9.18 10.43 -0.82
CA THR A 182 -9.14 9.94 -2.20
C THR A 182 -9.16 8.42 -2.19
N TYR A 183 -9.71 7.78 -3.22
CA TYR A 183 -9.78 6.33 -3.29
C TYR A 183 -9.92 5.84 -4.73
N ILE A 184 -9.57 4.57 -4.96
CA ILE A 184 -9.85 3.83 -6.19
C ILE A 184 -10.48 2.49 -5.86
N PHE A 185 -11.24 1.95 -6.83
CA PHE A 185 -11.65 0.54 -6.81
C PHE A 185 -10.71 -0.21 -7.76
N GLU A 186 -9.92 -1.12 -7.21
CA GLU A 186 -8.99 -1.93 -8.02
C GLU A 186 -9.74 -3.04 -8.77
N LYS A 187 -9.16 -3.51 -9.89
CA LYS A 187 -9.82 -4.39 -10.86
C LYS A 187 -8.89 -5.41 -11.48
#